data_AF-A0A962ILS8-F1
#
_entry.id   AF-A0A962ILS8-F1
#
_cell.length_a   1.000
_cell.length_b   1.000
_cell.length_c   1.000
_cell.angle_alpha   90.00
_cell.angle_beta   90.00
_cell.angle_gamma   90.00
#
_symmetry.space_group_name_H-M   'P 1'
#
loop_
_entity.id
_entity.type
_entity.pdbx_description
1 polymer ?
#
loop_
_entity_poly.entity_id
_entity_poly.type
_entity_poly.pdbx_seq_one_letter_code
_entity_poly.pdbx_strand_id
1 'polypeptide(L)'
;MLSTDVYVGPNRYALFPCILHQMDLEDLERWPTGRLGSRFIEGLEKAIPSLAEHGCSYGEPGGFLRRMREGDGTWLGHVFEHVVLEIQNLAGQDVGFGRTRGAGKDGVYNVVYEVRDRDIGLEASRLALRLIHSLLPDNLRERYPDPDFDFRYERDDFIRYAQKRELGPSTGSLVQAAEKRGIPWIRLNNQSLVQLGYGKYQRRIQATITSETRHIAVEISCDKEMAHQIFEDLGLPVPRQRSARSAREAVRVAERIGYPVVVKPYDGNHGRGVCINLGSAEEVEEAFEIASKVSRTVVVENYIKGFDHRLLVINGQLVAAAKRVPGHVIGDGKHSVAELVDIVNSDPRRGIGHEKVLTRLEWDVQAEDALKKAGLSRDSVLATGEILYLRKTANLSTGGTAVDVTDIIHPDIKAMAIRAARAVGLDVCGVDFLCEDISQSYRTHGGGICEINAAPGFRMHVQPSEGTPRDAGGAVIDMLFPPGMPTSIPTAAITGTNGKTTTSRMLAHILKMAGHTVGLTSTDGVYIDGKLTVAGDMTGPVAATMVLRDPTVDAAVLETARGGLLKRGMAV
;
A
#
# COMPACT_ATOMS: atom_id res chain seq x y z
N MET A 1 -16.27 -23.36 16.48
CA MET A 1 -16.93 -22.14 15.93
C MET A 1 -18.35 -22.49 15.51
N LEU A 2 -19.37 -21.87 16.10
CA LEU A 2 -20.79 -22.12 15.78
C LEU A 2 -21.30 -21.26 14.63
N SER A 3 -20.91 -19.98 14.58
CA SER A 3 -21.28 -19.06 13.51
C SER A 3 -20.27 -17.92 13.38
N THR A 4 -20.25 -17.30 12.19
CA THR A 4 -19.41 -16.17 11.84
C THR A 4 -20.24 -15.14 11.08
N ASP A 5 -20.39 -13.95 11.64
CA ASP A 5 -21.01 -12.80 11.00
C ASP A 5 -19.95 -11.74 10.70
N VAL A 6 -20.03 -11.13 9.52
CA VAL A 6 -19.14 -10.04 9.09
C VAL A 6 -19.98 -8.79 8.92
N TYR A 7 -19.70 -7.79 9.74
CA TYR A 7 -20.30 -6.46 9.68
C TYR A 7 -19.46 -5.57 8.78
N VAL A 8 -20.03 -5.04 7.71
CA VAL A 8 -19.30 -4.27 6.68
C VAL A 8 -19.22 -2.77 6.97
N GLY A 9 -19.81 -2.32 8.09
CA GLY A 9 -19.91 -0.93 8.48
C GLY A 9 -20.54 -0.79 9.87
N PRO A 10 -21.17 0.36 10.20
CA PRO A 10 -21.79 0.59 11.49
C PRO A 10 -22.74 -0.54 11.90
N ASN A 11 -22.61 -1.00 13.14
CA ASN A 11 -23.31 -2.16 13.67
C ASN A 11 -23.58 -2.01 15.17
N ARG A 12 -24.17 -3.05 15.79
CA ARG A 12 -24.57 -3.00 17.20
C ARG A 12 -23.40 -2.95 18.20
N TYR A 13 -22.19 -3.25 17.76
CA TYR A 13 -20.99 -3.28 18.60
C TYR A 13 -20.10 -2.06 18.41
N ALA A 14 -19.99 -1.57 17.17
CA ALA A 14 -19.13 -0.47 16.79
C ALA A 14 -19.66 0.29 15.57
N LEU A 15 -19.10 1.48 15.32
CA LEU A 15 -19.40 2.30 14.13
C LEU A 15 -18.52 1.95 12.91
N PHE A 16 -17.69 0.92 13.03
CA PHE A 16 -16.76 0.45 12.01
C PHE A 16 -16.91 -1.06 11.78
N PRO A 17 -16.33 -1.61 10.69
CA PRO A 17 -16.45 -3.03 10.38
C PRO A 17 -15.90 -3.94 11.49
N CYS A 18 -16.58 -5.04 11.74
CA CYS A 18 -16.22 -6.02 12.76
C CYS A 18 -16.53 -7.43 12.27
N ILE A 19 -15.84 -8.42 12.84
CA ILE A 19 -16.24 -9.83 12.73
C ILE A 19 -16.74 -10.28 14.09
N LEU A 20 -17.88 -10.97 14.10
CA LEU A 20 -18.41 -11.69 15.25
C LEU A 20 -18.26 -13.18 15.01
N HIS A 21 -17.58 -13.84 15.93
CA HIS A 21 -17.63 -15.28 16.08
C HIS A 21 -18.48 -15.67 17.27
N GLN A 22 -19.37 -16.64 17.07
CA GLN A 22 -19.99 -17.36 18.17
C GLN A 22 -19.16 -18.63 18.44
N MET A 23 -18.51 -18.67 19.59
CA MET A 23 -17.57 -19.72 19.99
C MET A 23 -18.21 -20.57 21.09
N ASP A 24 -18.34 -21.88 20.85
CA ASP A 24 -18.57 -22.86 21.92
C ASP A 24 -17.18 -23.36 22.35
N LEU A 25 -16.83 -23.16 23.62
CA LEU A 25 -15.57 -23.66 24.18
C LEU A 25 -15.64 -25.15 24.52
N GLU A 26 -16.83 -25.75 24.53
CA GLU A 26 -17.04 -27.15 24.86
C GLU A 26 -16.32 -27.52 26.17
N ASP A 27 -15.51 -28.57 26.17
CA ASP A 27 -14.74 -28.99 27.35
C ASP A 27 -13.71 -27.95 27.81
N LEU A 28 -13.22 -27.08 26.91
CA LEU A 28 -12.26 -26.02 27.24
C LEU A 28 -12.86 -24.92 28.12
N GLU A 29 -14.18 -24.86 28.29
CA GLU A 29 -14.85 -23.98 29.25
C GLU A 29 -14.32 -24.22 30.69
N ARG A 30 -13.91 -25.45 30.99
CA ARG A 30 -13.37 -25.84 32.31
C ARG A 30 -11.89 -25.50 32.50
N TRP A 31 -11.26 -24.92 31.48
CA TRP A 31 -9.84 -24.64 31.41
C TRP A 31 -9.55 -23.15 31.15
N PRO A 32 -9.88 -22.26 32.09
CA PRO A 32 -9.37 -20.89 32.04
C PRO A 32 -7.84 -20.90 32.15
N THR A 33 -7.19 -19.80 31.75
CA THR A 33 -5.73 -19.74 31.56
C THR A 33 -4.92 -20.12 32.80
N GLY A 34 -5.43 -19.89 34.01
CA GLY A 34 -4.78 -20.34 35.25
C GLY A 34 -4.68 -21.86 35.36
N ARG A 35 -5.65 -22.60 34.81
CA ARG A 35 -5.66 -24.08 34.78
C ARG A 35 -4.88 -24.67 33.60
N LEU A 36 -4.70 -23.92 32.51
CA LEU A 36 -3.82 -24.30 31.41
C LEU A 36 -2.33 -24.26 31.80
N GLY A 37 -2.00 -23.51 32.85
CA GLY A 37 -0.66 -23.43 33.43
C GLY A 37 0.24 -22.37 32.78
N SER A 38 1.35 -22.04 33.44
CA SER A 38 2.23 -20.93 33.03
C SER A 38 2.85 -21.15 31.65
N ARG A 39 3.12 -22.41 31.27
CA ARG A 39 3.67 -22.78 29.95
C ARG A 39 2.82 -22.29 28.78
N PHE A 40 1.48 -22.30 28.92
CA PHE A 40 0.59 -21.77 27.89
C PHE A 40 0.79 -20.26 27.71
N ILE A 41 0.83 -19.52 28.83
CA ILE A 41 0.97 -18.06 28.85
C ILE A 41 2.36 -17.65 28.33
N GLU A 42 3.42 -18.29 28.82
CA GLU A 42 4.81 -18.06 28.40
C GLU A 42 5.00 -18.42 26.92
N GLY A 43 4.36 -19.50 26.45
CA GLY A 43 4.38 -19.88 25.05
C GLY A 43 3.72 -18.83 24.15
N LEU A 44 2.62 -18.25 24.60
CA LEU A 44 1.92 -17.19 23.87
C LEU A 44 2.73 -15.89 23.84
N GLU A 45 3.28 -15.47 24.98
CA GLU A 45 4.16 -14.31 25.08
C GLU A 45 5.43 -14.48 24.24
N LYS A 46 6.00 -15.69 24.18
CA LYS A 46 7.14 -16.00 23.31
C LYS A 46 6.78 -15.97 21.83
N ALA A 47 5.60 -16.47 21.46
CA ALA A 47 5.13 -16.49 20.08
C ALA A 47 4.83 -15.06 19.59
N ILE A 48 4.16 -14.26 20.42
CA ILE A 48 3.72 -12.90 20.10
C ILE A 48 4.12 -11.96 21.26
N PRO A 49 5.37 -11.47 21.29
CA PRO A 49 5.87 -10.63 22.39
C PRO A 49 5.08 -9.33 22.58
N SER A 50 4.56 -8.76 21.49
CA SER A 50 3.78 -7.52 21.50
C SER A 50 2.43 -7.63 22.21
N LEU A 51 1.94 -8.83 22.54
CA LEU A 51 0.81 -9.00 23.46
C LEU A 51 1.07 -8.40 24.84
N ALA A 52 2.33 -8.20 25.22
CA ALA A 52 2.70 -7.51 26.44
C ALA A 52 2.23 -6.04 26.45
N GLU A 53 1.94 -5.42 25.31
CA GLU A 53 1.42 -4.04 25.25
C GLU A 53 -0.11 -3.95 25.46
N HIS A 54 -0.81 -5.09 25.47
CA HIS A 54 -2.28 -5.11 25.57
C HIS A 54 -2.76 -4.80 26.99
N GLY A 55 -3.60 -3.76 27.13
CA GLY A 55 -4.09 -3.33 28.45
C GLY A 55 -5.36 -3.99 28.97
N CYS A 56 -6.19 -4.60 28.11
CA CYS A 56 -7.44 -5.27 28.51
C CYS A 56 -8.30 -4.38 29.44
N SER A 57 -8.80 -4.92 30.55
CA SER A 57 -9.62 -4.22 31.55
C SER A 57 -8.83 -3.25 32.44
N TYR A 58 -7.49 -3.38 32.49
CA TYR A 58 -6.64 -2.53 33.31
C TYR A 58 -6.24 -1.23 32.59
N GLY A 59 -6.30 -1.20 31.26
CA GLY A 59 -6.01 0.00 30.46
C GLY A 59 -4.53 0.40 30.44
N GLU A 60 -3.64 -0.45 30.95
CA GLU A 60 -2.19 -0.24 31.02
C GLU A 60 -1.43 -1.37 30.33
N PRO A 61 -0.27 -1.13 29.69
CA PRO A 61 0.57 -2.19 29.13
C PRO A 61 0.79 -3.35 30.13
N GLY A 62 0.67 -4.58 29.65
CA GLY A 62 0.79 -5.80 30.44
C GLY A 62 -0.51 -6.25 31.10
N GLY A 63 -1.57 -5.44 31.05
CA GLY A 63 -2.85 -5.74 31.69
C GLY A 63 -3.50 -7.06 31.23
N PHE A 64 -3.38 -7.41 29.94
CA PHE A 64 -3.88 -8.69 29.42
C PHE A 64 -3.13 -9.89 30.00
N LEU A 65 -1.79 -9.89 29.96
CA LEU A 65 -0.97 -10.96 30.51
C LEU A 65 -1.16 -11.10 32.02
N ARG A 66 -1.30 -9.98 32.72
CA ARG A 66 -1.65 -9.93 34.15
C ARG A 66 -2.97 -10.67 34.39
N ARG A 67 -4.03 -10.35 33.63
CA ARG A 67 -5.34 -11.00 33.75
C ARG A 67 -5.30 -12.50 33.45
N MET A 68 -4.42 -12.96 32.56
CA MET A 68 -4.24 -14.39 32.30
C MET A 68 -3.63 -15.14 33.49
N ARG A 69 -2.84 -14.45 34.32
CA ARG A 69 -2.09 -15.02 35.46
C ARG A 69 -2.83 -14.91 36.79
N GLU A 70 -3.69 -13.91 36.97
CA GLU A 70 -4.39 -13.66 38.22
C GLU A 70 -5.59 -14.60 38.44
N GLY A 71 -5.74 -15.14 39.66
CA GLY A 71 -6.85 -16.00 40.04
C GLY A 71 -6.90 -17.28 39.19
N ASP A 72 -8.10 -17.63 38.70
CA ASP A 72 -8.28 -18.72 37.72
C ASP A 72 -7.88 -18.31 36.29
N GLY A 73 -7.51 -17.04 36.07
CA GLY A 73 -7.17 -16.47 34.77
C GLY A 73 -8.39 -16.01 33.98
N THR A 74 -8.36 -16.18 32.65
CA THR A 74 -9.45 -15.84 31.73
C THR A 74 -9.78 -16.99 30.78
N TRP A 75 -10.94 -16.95 30.14
CA TRP A 75 -11.38 -17.96 29.18
C TRP A 75 -10.77 -17.78 27.79
N LEU A 76 -10.66 -18.89 27.05
CA LEU A 76 -10.01 -18.92 25.74
C LEU A 76 -10.72 -18.07 24.68
N GLY A 77 -12.03 -17.79 24.81
CA GLY A 77 -12.71 -16.84 23.92
C GLY A 77 -12.11 -15.43 24.00
N HIS A 78 -11.74 -15.00 25.20
CA HIS A 78 -11.10 -13.70 25.44
C HIS A 78 -9.61 -13.71 25.10
N VAL A 79 -8.92 -14.85 25.27
CA VAL A 79 -7.54 -15.01 24.76
C VAL A 79 -7.54 -14.89 23.24
N PHE A 80 -8.44 -15.60 22.57
CA PHE A 80 -8.62 -15.59 21.13
C PHE A 80 -8.85 -14.16 20.59
N GLU A 81 -9.71 -13.37 21.23
CA GLU A 81 -9.92 -11.95 20.88
C GLU A 81 -8.60 -11.17 20.79
N HIS A 82 -7.79 -11.19 21.85
CA HIS A 82 -6.52 -10.45 21.89
C HIS A 82 -5.48 -11.00 20.91
N VAL A 83 -5.42 -12.32 20.73
CA VAL A 83 -4.49 -12.95 19.77
C VAL A 83 -4.86 -12.61 18.34
N VAL A 84 -6.15 -12.56 17.99
CA VAL A 84 -6.61 -12.15 16.65
C VAL A 84 -6.27 -10.69 16.36
N LEU A 85 -6.53 -9.80 17.32
CA LEU A 85 -6.16 -8.39 17.18
C LEU A 85 -4.65 -8.24 16.95
N GLU A 86 -3.84 -8.94 17.73
CA GLU A 86 -2.40 -8.79 17.62
C GLU A 86 -1.83 -9.44 16.35
N ILE A 87 -2.35 -10.58 15.90
CA ILE A 87 -1.96 -11.15 14.60
C ILE A 87 -2.26 -10.17 13.46
N GLN A 88 -3.39 -9.47 13.50
CA GLN A 88 -3.69 -8.41 12.52
C GLN A 88 -2.66 -7.27 12.62
N ASN A 89 -2.32 -6.82 13.82
CA ASN A 89 -1.35 -5.74 14.05
C ASN A 89 0.07 -6.12 13.59
N LEU A 90 0.49 -7.37 13.77
CA LEU A 90 1.75 -7.90 13.24
C LEU A 90 1.81 -7.84 11.70
N ALA A 91 0.66 -7.87 11.02
CA ALA A 91 0.58 -7.66 9.58
C ALA A 91 0.49 -6.19 9.16
N GLY A 92 0.53 -5.24 10.11
CA GLY A 92 0.45 -3.81 9.85
C GLY A 92 -0.98 -3.26 9.83
N GLN A 93 -1.97 -4.05 10.22
CA GLN A 93 -3.30 -3.52 10.50
C GLN A 93 -3.24 -2.66 11.76
N ASP A 94 -4.04 -1.60 11.81
CA ASP A 94 -4.15 -0.75 13.01
C ASP A 94 -5.56 -0.91 13.55
N VAL A 95 -5.72 -1.96 14.38
CA VAL A 95 -7.00 -2.38 14.97
C VAL A 95 -6.83 -2.61 16.46
N GLY A 96 -7.83 -2.22 17.25
CA GLY A 96 -7.73 -2.28 18.72
C GLY A 96 -9.00 -2.66 19.43
N PHE A 97 -10.16 -2.60 18.76
CA PHE A 97 -11.42 -2.94 19.42
C PHE A 97 -11.69 -4.45 19.43
N GLY A 98 -11.87 -4.98 20.64
CA GLY A 98 -12.33 -6.34 20.89
C GLY A 98 -13.35 -6.38 22.03
N ARG A 99 -14.26 -7.35 21.98
CA ARG A 99 -15.18 -7.63 23.09
C ARG A 99 -15.68 -9.08 23.09
N THR A 100 -15.47 -9.76 24.22
CA THR A 100 -15.96 -11.10 24.48
C THR A 100 -17.06 -11.07 25.54
N ARG A 101 -18.23 -11.66 25.24
CA ARG A 101 -19.36 -11.78 26.18
C ARG A 101 -20.08 -13.11 26.03
N GLY A 102 -20.63 -13.65 27.12
CA GLY A 102 -21.48 -14.85 27.06
C GLY A 102 -22.67 -14.67 26.11
N ALA A 103 -23.02 -15.74 25.39
CA ALA A 103 -24.08 -15.77 24.38
C ALA A 103 -25.39 -16.41 24.89
N GLY A 104 -25.56 -16.50 26.21
CA GLY A 104 -26.76 -17.02 26.87
C GLY A 104 -26.72 -18.53 27.19
N LYS A 105 -26.09 -19.34 26.34
CA LYS A 105 -25.77 -20.75 26.65
C LYS A 105 -24.42 -20.82 27.36
N ASP A 106 -24.33 -21.64 28.41
CA ASP A 106 -23.08 -21.89 29.14
C ASP A 106 -21.99 -22.43 28.19
N GLY A 107 -20.75 -21.96 28.38
CA GLY A 107 -19.62 -22.27 27.48
C GLY A 107 -19.66 -21.59 26.10
N VAL A 108 -20.71 -20.83 25.77
CA VAL A 108 -20.83 -20.16 24.47
C VAL A 108 -20.62 -18.65 24.60
N TYR A 109 -19.73 -18.10 23.78
CA TYR A 109 -19.34 -16.70 23.80
C TYR A 109 -19.53 -16.05 22.43
N ASN A 110 -19.94 -14.79 22.44
CA ASN A 110 -19.83 -13.86 21.34
C ASN A 110 -18.49 -13.14 21.44
N VAL A 111 -17.58 -13.41 20.51
CA VAL A 111 -16.29 -12.72 20.39
C VAL A 111 -16.37 -11.81 19.18
N VAL A 112 -16.38 -10.50 19.41
CA VAL A 112 -16.35 -9.49 18.36
C VAL A 112 -15.00 -8.78 18.35
N TYR A 113 -14.44 -8.57 17.17
CA TYR A 113 -13.20 -7.82 16.98
C TYR A 113 -13.27 -6.95 15.73
N GLU A 114 -12.55 -5.85 15.76
CA GLU A 114 -12.38 -4.91 14.66
C GLU A 114 -11.58 -5.52 13.51
N VAL A 115 -11.98 -5.16 12.29
CA VAL A 115 -11.28 -5.51 11.06
C VAL A 115 -11.29 -4.34 10.09
N ARG A 116 -10.21 -4.15 9.33
CA ARG A 116 -10.22 -3.23 8.17
C ARG A 116 -10.50 -3.95 6.86
N ASP A 117 -10.07 -5.21 6.76
CA ASP A 117 -10.35 -6.10 5.65
C ASP A 117 -10.93 -7.42 6.16
N ARG A 118 -12.03 -7.85 5.54
CA ARG A 118 -12.76 -9.06 5.92
C ARG A 118 -11.88 -10.30 5.85
N ASP A 119 -11.14 -10.48 4.76
CA ASP A 119 -10.41 -11.72 4.50
C ASP A 119 -9.17 -11.80 5.41
N ILE A 120 -8.50 -10.66 5.64
CA ILE A 120 -7.40 -10.56 6.61
C ILE A 120 -7.87 -10.92 8.01
N GLY A 121 -9.01 -10.36 8.46
CA GLY A 121 -9.57 -10.67 9.78
C GLY A 121 -9.96 -12.14 9.93
N LEU A 122 -10.58 -12.74 8.91
CA LEU A 122 -10.92 -14.17 8.92
C LEU A 122 -9.68 -15.06 8.93
N GLU A 123 -8.63 -14.72 8.19
CA GLU A 123 -7.40 -15.53 8.19
C GLU A 123 -6.61 -15.36 9.49
N ALA A 124 -6.57 -14.15 10.06
CA ALA A 124 -6.02 -13.91 11.40
C ALA A 124 -6.74 -14.75 12.47
N SER A 125 -8.08 -14.85 12.36
CA SER A 125 -8.89 -15.71 13.23
C SER A 125 -8.51 -17.20 13.14
N ARG A 126 -8.19 -17.70 11.95
CA ARG A 126 -7.75 -19.09 11.77
C ARG A 126 -6.36 -19.31 12.36
N LEU A 127 -5.43 -18.40 12.09
CA LEU A 127 -4.07 -18.48 12.61
C LEU A 127 -4.05 -18.38 14.14
N ALA A 128 -4.88 -17.52 14.74
CA ALA A 128 -5.04 -17.40 16.18
C ALA A 128 -5.51 -18.71 16.82
N LEU A 129 -6.52 -19.37 16.24
CA LEU A 129 -7.00 -20.66 16.74
C LEU A 129 -5.92 -21.73 16.69
N ARG A 130 -5.19 -21.83 15.57
CA ARG A 130 -4.09 -22.80 15.40
C ARG A 130 -3.00 -22.58 16.44
N LEU A 131 -2.59 -21.32 16.66
CA LEU A 131 -1.62 -20.96 17.69
C LEU A 131 -2.10 -21.33 19.10
N ILE A 132 -3.35 -20.99 19.45
CA ILE A 132 -3.90 -21.30 20.77
C ILE A 132 -3.93 -22.82 20.99
N HIS A 133 -4.38 -23.59 20.00
CA HIS A 133 -4.42 -25.05 20.08
C HIS A 133 -3.02 -25.67 20.19
N SER A 134 -2.03 -25.17 19.45
CA SER A 134 -0.66 -25.72 19.50
C SER A 134 0.02 -25.56 20.87
N LEU A 135 -0.43 -24.56 21.64
CA LEU A 135 0.09 -24.21 22.97
C LEU A 135 -0.66 -24.90 24.12
N LEU A 136 -1.76 -25.60 23.84
CA LEU A 136 -2.50 -26.34 24.87
C LEU A 136 -1.63 -27.42 25.53
N PRO A 137 -1.88 -27.76 26.81
CA PRO A 137 -1.30 -28.94 27.45
C PRO A 137 -1.52 -30.22 26.62
N ASP A 138 -0.57 -31.16 26.65
CA ASP A 138 -0.56 -32.35 25.78
C ASP A 138 -1.89 -33.11 25.77
N ASN A 139 -2.48 -33.33 26.95
CA ASN A 139 -3.75 -34.05 27.12
C ASN A 139 -4.96 -33.35 26.47
N LEU A 140 -4.89 -32.03 26.25
CA LEU A 140 -5.91 -31.26 25.54
C LEU A 140 -5.55 -31.08 24.06
N ARG A 141 -4.25 -30.91 23.77
CA ARG A 141 -3.72 -30.69 22.43
C ARG A 141 -3.94 -31.88 21.50
N GLU A 142 -3.92 -33.11 22.00
CA GLU A 142 -4.24 -34.33 21.24
C GLU A 142 -5.61 -34.28 20.53
N ARG A 143 -6.55 -33.46 21.03
CA ARG A 143 -7.87 -33.27 20.42
C ARG A 143 -7.83 -32.34 19.20
N TYR A 144 -6.74 -31.60 19.01
CA TYR A 144 -6.55 -30.63 17.94
C TYR A 144 -5.19 -30.83 17.25
N PRO A 145 -4.95 -31.99 16.61
CA PRO A 145 -3.66 -32.30 16.02
C PRO A 145 -3.37 -31.39 14.81
N ASP A 146 -2.22 -30.71 14.85
CA ASP A 146 -1.65 -29.95 13.74
C ASP A 146 -0.12 -30.08 13.78
N PRO A 147 0.43 -31.24 13.39
CA PRO A 147 1.84 -31.58 13.60
C PRO A 147 2.80 -30.73 12.77
N ASP A 148 2.32 -30.15 11.67
CA ASP A 148 3.11 -29.34 10.72
C ASP A 148 3.08 -27.84 11.04
N PHE A 149 2.41 -27.43 12.13
CA PHE A 149 2.27 -26.03 12.49
C PHE A 149 3.56 -25.43 13.07
N ASP A 150 4.19 -24.52 12.32
CA ASP A 150 5.18 -23.56 12.84
C ASP A 150 4.62 -22.15 12.75
N PHE A 151 4.29 -21.57 13.90
CA PHE A 151 3.74 -20.22 13.98
C PHE A 151 4.61 -19.17 13.29
N ARG A 152 5.95 -19.28 13.31
CA ARG A 152 6.82 -18.28 12.68
C ARG A 152 6.65 -18.28 11.17
N TYR A 153 6.63 -19.46 10.56
CA TYR A 153 6.44 -19.62 9.13
C TYR A 153 5.03 -19.16 8.71
N GLU A 154 4.01 -19.64 9.42
CA GLU A 154 2.60 -19.32 9.17
C GLU A 154 2.31 -17.82 9.36
N ARG A 155 2.93 -17.18 10.36
CA ARG A 155 2.87 -15.73 10.56
C ARG A 155 3.48 -14.99 9.37
N ASP A 156 4.67 -15.39 8.91
CA ASP A 156 5.35 -14.71 7.80
C ASP A 156 4.58 -14.87 6.48
N ASP A 157 3.92 -16.03 6.28
CA ASP A 157 3.01 -16.26 5.16
C ASP A 157 1.72 -15.45 5.30
N PHE A 158 1.16 -15.33 6.50
CA PHE A 158 0.02 -14.47 6.79
C PHE A 158 0.32 -12.99 6.53
N ILE A 159 1.49 -12.49 6.95
CA ILE A 159 1.93 -11.11 6.66
C ILE A 159 1.98 -10.89 5.14
N ARG A 160 2.57 -11.82 4.38
CA ARG A 160 2.59 -11.76 2.91
C ARG A 160 1.20 -11.84 2.29
N TYR A 161 0.30 -12.62 2.88
CA TYR A 161 -1.11 -12.71 2.46
C TYR A 161 -1.85 -11.39 2.67
N ALA A 162 -1.68 -10.76 3.84
CA ALA A 162 -2.28 -9.48 4.20
C ALA A 162 -1.78 -8.35 3.29
N GLN A 163 -0.46 -8.23 3.11
CA GLN A 163 0.14 -7.20 2.25
C GLN A 163 -0.35 -7.24 0.79
N LYS A 164 -0.60 -8.43 0.23
CA LYS A 164 -1.16 -8.57 -1.12
C LYS A 164 -2.59 -8.05 -1.22
N ARG A 165 -3.32 -8.07 -0.10
CA ARG A 165 -4.69 -7.57 0.01
C ARG A 165 -4.75 -6.16 0.54
N GLU A 166 -3.72 -5.59 1.13
CA GLU A 166 -3.79 -4.20 1.58
C GLU A 166 -3.80 -3.22 0.41
N LEU A 167 -4.20 -1.98 0.69
CA LEU A 167 -3.95 -0.89 -0.22
C LEU A 167 -2.45 -0.61 -0.20
N GLY A 168 -1.82 -0.60 -1.38
CA GLY A 168 -0.41 -0.22 -1.49
C GLY A 168 -0.18 1.19 -0.91
N PRO A 169 1.05 1.53 -0.48
CA PRO A 169 1.32 2.74 0.29
C PRO A 169 0.84 4.02 -0.40
N SER A 170 0.94 4.10 -1.73
CA SER A 170 0.42 5.26 -2.47
C SER A 170 -1.10 5.35 -2.42
N THR A 171 -1.81 4.25 -2.71
CA THR A 171 -3.27 4.19 -2.63
C THR A 171 -3.77 4.46 -1.22
N GLY A 172 -3.12 3.87 -0.21
CA GLY A 172 -3.41 4.09 1.21
C GLY A 172 -3.29 5.56 1.59
N SER A 173 -2.25 6.26 1.13
CA SER A 173 -2.08 7.69 1.39
C SER A 173 -3.20 8.56 0.79
N LEU A 174 -3.72 8.19 -0.39
CA LEU A 174 -4.85 8.87 -1.02
C LEU A 174 -6.14 8.63 -0.25
N VAL A 175 -6.39 7.39 0.17
CA VAL A 175 -7.57 7.03 0.97
C VAL A 175 -7.55 7.75 2.33
N GLN A 176 -6.41 7.77 3.03
CA GLN A 176 -6.28 8.51 4.29
C GLN A 176 -6.51 10.02 4.10
N ALA A 177 -6.02 10.60 3.00
CA ALA A 177 -6.27 12.01 2.68
C ALA A 177 -7.75 12.30 2.38
N ALA A 178 -8.46 11.34 1.79
CA ALA A 178 -9.90 11.39 1.55
C ALA A 178 -10.70 11.28 2.86
N GLU A 179 -10.34 10.33 3.73
CA GLU A 179 -10.97 10.15 5.05
C GLU A 179 -10.85 11.39 5.93
N LYS A 180 -9.67 12.03 5.97
CA LYS A 180 -9.46 13.30 6.69
C LYS A 180 -10.36 14.44 6.20
N ARG A 181 -10.82 14.37 4.94
CA ARG A 181 -11.74 15.33 4.32
C ARG A 181 -13.21 14.87 4.38
N GLY A 182 -13.50 13.77 5.08
CA GLY A 182 -14.85 13.20 5.17
C GLY A 182 -15.36 12.65 3.83
N ILE A 183 -14.47 12.30 2.91
CA ILE A 183 -14.84 11.75 1.61
C ILE A 183 -14.99 10.23 1.76
N PRO A 184 -16.18 9.67 1.53
CA PRO A 184 -16.36 8.23 1.64
C PRO A 184 -15.61 7.51 0.52
N TRP A 185 -15.26 6.26 0.74
CA TRP A 185 -14.57 5.46 -0.26
C TRP A 185 -15.06 4.00 -0.26
N ILE A 186 -14.90 3.34 -1.41
CA ILE A 186 -15.24 1.93 -1.60
C ILE A 186 -14.12 1.26 -2.37
N ARG A 187 -13.63 0.13 -1.88
CA ARG A 187 -12.72 -0.72 -2.65
C ARG A 187 -13.48 -1.52 -3.70
N LEU A 188 -13.04 -1.46 -4.95
CA LEU A 188 -13.75 -2.07 -6.09
C LEU A 188 -13.19 -3.44 -6.50
N ASN A 189 -11.96 -3.78 -6.11
CA ASN A 189 -11.34 -5.07 -6.41
C ASN A 189 -10.32 -5.49 -5.33
N ASN A 190 -9.73 -6.68 -5.51
CA ASN A 190 -8.67 -7.21 -4.62
C ASN A 190 -7.29 -6.54 -4.85
N GLN A 191 -7.22 -5.49 -5.67
CA GLN A 191 -6.03 -4.70 -5.94
C GLN A 191 -6.25 -3.28 -5.39
N SER A 192 -5.64 -2.27 -6.02
CA SER A 192 -5.69 -0.88 -5.58
C SER A 192 -6.76 -0.04 -6.31
N LEU A 193 -7.81 -0.64 -6.89
CA LEU A 193 -8.89 0.12 -7.51
C LEU A 193 -9.89 0.57 -6.43
N VAL A 194 -10.00 1.89 -6.25
CA VAL A 194 -10.83 2.52 -5.24
C VAL A 194 -11.76 3.55 -5.90
N GLN A 195 -13.01 3.58 -5.43
CA GLN A 195 -13.93 4.67 -5.65
C GLN A 195 -13.86 5.64 -4.47
N LEU A 196 -13.75 6.93 -4.77
CA LEU A 196 -13.89 8.03 -3.82
C LEU A 196 -15.22 8.73 -4.09
N GLY A 197 -15.97 9.08 -3.05
CA GLY A 197 -17.28 9.69 -3.18
C GLY A 197 -18.39 8.72 -3.64
N TYR A 198 -19.63 9.22 -3.65
CA TYR A 198 -20.82 8.45 -4.01
C TYR A 198 -21.60 9.07 -5.18
N GLY A 199 -22.35 8.23 -5.88
CA GLY A 199 -23.25 8.63 -6.94
C GLY A 199 -22.54 9.36 -8.08
N LYS A 200 -23.15 10.45 -8.56
CA LYS A 200 -22.60 11.32 -9.62
C LYS A 200 -21.30 12.04 -9.26
N TYR A 201 -20.97 12.15 -7.98
CA TYR A 201 -19.73 12.82 -7.52
C TYR A 201 -18.56 11.84 -7.40
N GLN A 202 -18.76 10.56 -7.68
CA GLN A 202 -17.71 9.57 -7.53
C GLN A 202 -16.51 9.85 -8.45
N ARG A 203 -15.31 9.60 -7.94
CA ARG A 203 -14.04 9.54 -8.68
C ARG A 203 -13.42 8.17 -8.48
N ARG A 204 -12.53 7.76 -9.38
CA ARG A 204 -11.82 6.48 -9.25
C ARG A 204 -10.32 6.71 -9.28
N ILE A 205 -9.62 5.92 -8.48
CA ILE A 205 -8.17 5.87 -8.47
C ILE A 205 -7.71 4.41 -8.56
N GLN A 206 -6.60 4.19 -9.23
CA GLN A 206 -5.87 2.93 -9.20
C GLN A 206 -4.39 3.22 -9.00
N ALA A 207 -3.85 2.83 -7.84
CA ALA A 207 -2.59 3.39 -7.35
C ALA A 207 -2.68 4.92 -7.31
N THR A 208 -1.89 5.63 -8.11
CA THR A 208 -1.90 7.10 -8.23
C THR A 208 -2.49 7.61 -9.54
N ILE A 209 -2.93 6.72 -10.43
CA ILE A 209 -3.68 7.06 -11.64
C ILE A 209 -5.11 7.42 -11.22
N THR A 210 -5.64 8.53 -11.74
CA THR A 210 -6.99 9.02 -11.42
C THR A 210 -7.94 8.85 -12.61
N SER A 211 -9.24 9.07 -12.38
CA SER A 211 -10.24 9.13 -13.44
C SER A 211 -10.04 10.29 -14.42
N GLU A 212 -9.20 11.28 -14.08
CA GLU A 212 -8.86 12.42 -14.94
C GLU A 212 -7.61 12.15 -15.80
N THR A 213 -6.83 11.10 -15.48
CA THR A 213 -5.62 10.74 -16.23
C THR A 213 -5.98 10.29 -17.64
N ARG A 214 -5.42 10.97 -18.65
CA ARG A 214 -5.67 10.65 -20.06
C ARG A 214 -4.92 9.38 -20.47
N HIS A 215 -5.62 8.43 -21.09
CA HIS A 215 -5.04 7.16 -21.54
C HIS A 215 -3.81 7.33 -22.44
N ILE A 216 -3.89 8.21 -23.44
CA ILE A 216 -2.77 8.48 -24.37
C ILE A 216 -1.53 9.00 -23.60
N ALA A 217 -1.73 9.80 -22.55
CA ALA A 217 -0.63 10.29 -21.73
C ALA A 217 0.07 9.16 -20.95
N VAL A 218 -0.70 8.15 -20.50
CA VAL A 218 -0.14 6.94 -19.88
C VAL A 218 0.69 6.15 -20.90
N GLU A 219 0.16 5.93 -22.10
CA GLU A 219 0.89 5.23 -23.18
C GLU A 219 2.21 5.93 -23.52
N ILE A 220 2.19 7.26 -23.69
CA ILE A 220 3.39 8.07 -23.91
C ILE A 220 4.38 7.88 -22.75
N SER A 221 3.92 7.87 -21.49
CA SER A 221 4.82 7.70 -20.34
C SER A 221 5.44 6.29 -20.24
N CYS A 222 4.76 5.27 -20.77
CA CYS A 222 5.28 3.90 -20.81
C CYS A 222 6.30 3.70 -21.94
N ASP A 223 6.26 4.53 -22.99
CA ASP A 223 7.24 4.53 -24.08
C ASP A 223 8.30 5.62 -23.82
N LYS A 224 9.44 5.20 -23.27
CA LYS A 224 10.54 6.10 -22.90
C LYS A 224 11.07 6.91 -24.07
N GLU A 225 11.08 6.33 -25.27
CA GLU A 225 11.59 6.99 -26.47
C GLU A 225 10.59 8.01 -27.01
N MET A 226 9.29 7.67 -26.98
CA MET A 226 8.25 8.63 -27.35
C MET A 226 8.22 9.82 -26.38
N ALA A 227 8.27 9.57 -25.07
CA ALA A 227 8.35 10.64 -24.07
C ALA A 227 9.61 11.48 -24.25
N HIS A 228 10.75 10.84 -24.47
CA HIS A 228 12.02 11.52 -24.73
C HIS A 228 11.95 12.42 -25.96
N GLN A 229 11.44 11.92 -27.09
CA GLN A 229 11.32 12.70 -28.34
C GLN A 229 10.43 13.93 -28.13
N ILE A 230 9.30 13.79 -27.43
CA ILE A 230 8.43 14.92 -27.09
C ILE A 230 9.19 15.97 -26.26
N PHE A 231 10.01 15.52 -25.32
CA PHE A 231 10.82 16.43 -24.51
C PHE A 231 11.91 17.12 -25.33
N GLU A 232 12.59 16.40 -26.21
CA GLU A 232 13.61 16.95 -27.11
C GLU A 232 13.00 18.00 -28.07
N ASP A 233 11.87 17.68 -28.72
CA ASP A 233 11.17 18.56 -29.66
C ASP A 233 10.72 19.89 -29.01
N LEU A 234 10.41 19.84 -27.70
CA LEU A 234 10.02 21.01 -26.92
C LEU A 234 11.20 21.74 -26.27
N GLY A 235 12.43 21.24 -26.47
CA GLY A 235 13.66 21.81 -25.92
C GLY A 235 13.79 21.66 -24.40
N LEU A 236 13.26 20.58 -23.83
CA LEU A 236 13.49 20.23 -22.43
C LEU A 236 14.89 19.60 -22.28
N PRO A 237 15.53 19.71 -21.11
CA PRO A 237 16.83 19.08 -20.88
C PRO A 237 16.64 17.57 -20.80
N VAL A 238 17.08 16.86 -21.83
CA VAL A 238 17.13 15.39 -21.88
C VAL A 238 18.53 14.94 -22.33
N PRO A 239 18.95 13.70 -22.02
CA PRO A 239 20.16 13.14 -22.60
C PRO A 239 20.06 13.17 -24.13
N ARG A 240 21.13 13.59 -24.81
CA ARG A 240 21.26 13.42 -26.26
C ARG A 240 21.42 11.93 -26.53
N GLN A 241 20.50 11.36 -27.30
CA GLN A 241 20.51 9.93 -27.59
C GLN A 241 20.27 9.64 -29.06
N ARG A 242 20.78 8.51 -29.54
CA ARG A 242 20.45 7.95 -30.85
C ARG A 242 20.42 6.43 -30.80
N SER A 243 19.56 5.84 -31.62
CA SER A 243 19.52 4.39 -31.82
C SER A 243 20.69 3.91 -32.68
N ALA A 244 21.20 2.72 -32.37
CA ALA A 244 22.16 1.96 -33.15
C ALA A 244 21.68 0.50 -33.31
N ARG A 245 21.92 -0.08 -34.48
CA ARG A 245 21.57 -1.47 -34.83
C ARG A 245 22.80 -2.38 -35.00
N SER A 246 24.00 -1.85 -34.78
CA SER A 246 25.25 -2.62 -34.77
C SER A 246 26.26 -2.00 -33.82
N ALA A 247 27.20 -2.80 -33.29
CA ALA A 247 28.27 -2.31 -32.42
C ALA A 247 29.06 -1.15 -33.06
N ARG A 248 29.41 -1.28 -34.35
CA ARG A 248 30.08 -0.21 -35.12
C ARG A 248 29.26 1.07 -35.22
N GLU A 249 27.93 0.95 -35.33
CA GLU A 249 27.06 2.13 -35.34
C GLU A 249 26.98 2.76 -33.94
N ALA A 250 26.94 1.95 -32.89
CA ALA A 250 26.93 2.41 -31.50
C ALA A 250 28.20 3.20 -31.17
N VAL A 251 29.37 2.71 -31.56
CA VAL A 251 30.66 3.43 -31.42
C VAL A 251 30.62 4.76 -32.17
N ARG A 252 30.19 4.78 -33.44
CA ARG A 252 30.06 6.04 -34.21
C ARG A 252 29.06 7.02 -33.60
N VAL A 253 28.03 6.53 -32.90
CA VAL A 253 27.10 7.39 -32.17
C VAL A 253 27.79 7.92 -30.91
N ALA A 254 28.49 7.07 -30.15
CA ALA A 254 29.22 7.46 -28.95
C ALA A 254 30.28 8.52 -29.25
N GLU A 255 31.06 8.37 -30.31
CA GLU A 255 32.06 9.36 -30.76
C GLU A 255 31.43 10.71 -31.13
N ARG A 256 30.22 10.70 -31.71
CA ARG A 256 29.49 11.93 -32.07
C ARG A 256 28.87 12.62 -30.86
N ILE A 257 28.42 11.86 -29.87
CA ILE A 257 27.85 12.37 -28.63
C ILE A 257 28.96 12.91 -27.72
N GLY A 258 30.10 12.21 -27.65
CA GLY A 258 31.20 12.44 -26.74
C GLY A 258 31.11 11.53 -25.51
N TYR A 259 32.26 10.98 -25.09
CA TYR A 259 32.38 10.15 -23.90
C TYR A 259 32.37 10.98 -22.60
N PRO A 260 31.92 10.42 -21.47
CA PRO A 260 31.38 9.06 -21.32
C PRO A 260 29.92 8.93 -21.80
N VAL A 261 29.56 7.72 -22.23
CA VAL A 261 28.22 7.39 -22.74
C VAL A 261 27.55 6.26 -21.94
N VAL A 262 26.25 6.11 -22.15
CA VAL A 262 25.42 5.01 -21.67
C VAL A 262 24.90 4.23 -22.88
N VAL A 263 24.91 2.91 -22.77
CA VAL A 263 24.36 1.99 -23.77
C VAL A 263 23.25 1.20 -23.11
N LYS A 264 22.03 1.28 -23.66
CA LYS A 264 20.83 0.63 -23.12
C LYS A 264 19.98 0.00 -24.23
N PRO A 265 19.29 -1.12 -23.98
CA PRO A 265 18.28 -1.64 -24.92
C PRO A 265 17.09 -0.70 -25.02
N TYR A 266 16.45 -0.66 -26.20
CA TYR A 266 15.27 0.16 -26.48
C TYR A 266 14.08 -0.14 -25.55
N ASP A 267 13.74 -1.42 -25.34
CA ASP A 267 12.59 -1.90 -24.58
C ASP A 267 12.98 -2.65 -23.28
N GLY A 268 14.10 -2.28 -22.67
CA GLY A 268 14.57 -2.88 -21.42
C GLY A 268 13.85 -2.34 -20.17
N ASN A 269 13.42 -3.24 -19.29
CA ASN A 269 12.90 -2.91 -17.95
C ASN A 269 13.94 -3.19 -16.85
N HIS A 270 13.80 -2.51 -15.71
CA HIS A 270 14.60 -2.72 -14.48
C HIS A 270 16.13 -2.63 -14.67
N GLY A 271 16.61 -1.83 -15.62
CA GLY A 271 18.04 -1.67 -15.88
C GLY A 271 18.71 -2.90 -16.51
N ARG A 272 17.94 -3.86 -17.01
CA ARG A 272 18.49 -5.06 -17.66
C ARG A 272 19.17 -4.66 -18.98
N GLY A 273 20.44 -5.03 -19.11
CA GLY A 273 21.24 -4.72 -20.30
C GLY A 273 21.71 -3.26 -20.38
N VAL A 274 21.55 -2.47 -19.30
CA VAL A 274 22.03 -1.09 -19.24
C VAL A 274 23.48 -1.07 -18.75
N CYS A 275 24.34 -0.44 -19.55
CA CYS A 275 25.76 -0.24 -19.26
C CYS A 275 26.04 1.26 -19.21
N ILE A 276 26.57 1.75 -18.10
CA ILE A 276 26.74 3.18 -17.80
C ILE A 276 28.22 3.56 -17.70
N ASN A 277 28.50 4.86 -17.88
CA ASN A 277 29.83 5.47 -17.71
C ASN A 277 30.92 4.81 -18.58
N LEU A 278 30.59 4.52 -19.84
CA LEU A 278 31.50 3.91 -20.81
C LEU A 278 32.40 5.00 -21.39
N GLY A 279 33.72 4.80 -21.31
CA GLY A 279 34.75 5.77 -21.69
C GLY A 279 35.51 5.46 -22.98
N SER A 280 35.31 4.27 -23.57
CA SER A 280 36.03 3.86 -24.79
C SER A 280 35.15 3.15 -25.81
N ALA A 281 35.66 3.02 -27.04
CA ALA A 281 34.96 2.32 -28.12
C ALA A 281 34.79 0.83 -27.79
N GLU A 282 35.82 0.20 -27.22
CA GLU A 282 35.82 -1.21 -26.82
C GLU A 282 34.74 -1.48 -25.77
N GLU A 283 34.63 -0.61 -24.75
CA GLU A 283 33.59 -0.70 -23.73
C GLU A 283 32.18 -0.56 -24.33
N VAL A 284 32.01 0.30 -25.35
CA VAL A 284 30.74 0.47 -26.07
C VAL A 284 30.40 -0.76 -26.92
N GLU A 285 31.37 -1.40 -27.57
CA GLU A 285 31.15 -2.63 -28.33
C GLU A 285 30.70 -3.77 -27.41
N GLU A 286 31.39 -3.97 -26.28
CA GLU A 286 31.01 -4.96 -25.27
C GLU A 286 29.62 -4.69 -24.70
N ALA A 287 29.33 -3.43 -24.37
CA ALA A 287 28.02 -3.02 -23.87
C ALA A 287 26.92 -3.23 -24.91
N PHE A 288 27.20 -3.00 -26.20
CA PHE A 288 26.25 -3.26 -27.28
C PHE A 288 25.89 -4.75 -27.35
N GLU A 289 26.85 -5.65 -27.22
CA GLU A 289 26.61 -7.11 -27.21
C GLU A 289 25.77 -7.57 -26.00
N ILE A 290 25.84 -6.85 -24.88
CA ILE A 290 24.99 -7.12 -23.72
C ILE A 290 23.57 -6.59 -23.97
N ALA A 291 23.44 -5.36 -24.45
CA ALA A 291 22.15 -4.70 -24.71
C ALA A 291 21.38 -5.38 -25.85
N SER A 292 22.07 -5.82 -26.91
CA SER A 292 21.48 -6.43 -28.10
C SER A 292 20.81 -7.79 -27.82
N LYS A 293 21.23 -8.48 -26.75
CA LYS A 293 20.59 -9.70 -26.25
C LYS A 293 19.22 -9.45 -25.63
N VAL A 294 18.95 -8.21 -25.21
CA VAL A 294 17.66 -7.80 -24.64
C VAL A 294 16.77 -7.23 -25.73
N SER A 295 17.31 -6.37 -26.59
CA SER A 295 16.56 -5.71 -27.66
C SER A 295 17.33 -5.67 -28.97
N ARG A 296 16.62 -5.77 -30.08
CA ARG A 296 17.24 -5.59 -31.42
C ARG A 296 17.71 -4.17 -31.67
N THR A 297 17.12 -3.19 -31.00
CA THR A 297 17.51 -1.78 -31.10
C THR A 297 18.19 -1.38 -29.80
N VAL A 298 19.39 -0.79 -29.92
CA VAL A 298 20.15 -0.28 -28.78
C VAL A 298 20.21 1.23 -28.86
N VAL A 299 20.07 1.91 -27.73
CA VAL A 299 20.16 3.35 -27.61
C VAL A 299 21.49 3.71 -26.97
N VAL A 300 22.19 4.67 -27.57
CA VAL A 300 23.41 5.27 -27.03
C VAL A 300 23.09 6.71 -26.64
N GLU A 301 23.35 7.07 -25.40
CA GLU A 301 23.07 8.40 -24.85
C GLU A 301 24.26 8.98 -24.08
N ASN A 302 24.34 10.30 -23.93
CA ASN A 302 25.40 10.88 -23.09
C ASN A 302 25.17 10.53 -21.62
N TYR A 303 26.26 10.25 -20.90
CA TYR A 303 26.18 10.02 -19.47
C TYR A 303 25.92 11.32 -18.72
N ILE A 304 24.86 11.36 -17.91
CA ILE A 304 24.60 12.46 -16.98
C ILE A 304 25.09 12.01 -15.60
N LYS A 305 26.13 12.68 -15.11
CA LYS A 305 26.66 12.45 -13.77
C LYS A 305 25.74 13.08 -12.73
N GLY A 306 25.53 12.38 -11.62
CA GLY A 306 24.80 12.91 -10.48
C GLY A 306 23.89 11.89 -9.81
N PHE A 307 22.93 12.40 -9.06
CA PHE A 307 21.95 11.61 -8.33
C PHE A 307 20.59 11.61 -9.02
N ASP A 308 19.84 10.56 -8.76
CA ASP A 308 18.46 10.39 -9.21
C ASP A 308 17.50 11.13 -8.28
N HIS A 309 16.79 12.10 -8.83
CA HIS A 309 15.76 12.86 -8.14
C HIS A 309 14.38 12.54 -8.73
N ARG A 310 13.46 12.08 -7.88
CA ARG A 310 12.05 11.94 -8.22
C ARG A 310 11.33 13.23 -7.93
N LEU A 311 10.78 13.88 -8.96
CA LEU A 311 10.03 15.12 -8.88
C LEU A 311 8.54 14.82 -9.08
N LEU A 312 7.74 14.99 -8.02
CA LEU A 312 6.31 14.73 -8.04
C LEU A 312 5.55 15.98 -8.50
N VAL A 313 4.89 15.88 -9.64
CA VAL A 313 4.01 16.91 -10.19
C VAL A 313 2.56 16.43 -10.09
N ILE A 314 1.71 17.24 -9.46
CA ILE A 314 0.27 17.00 -9.31
C ILE A 314 -0.46 18.27 -9.76
N ASN A 315 -1.47 18.13 -10.59
CA ASN A 315 -2.30 19.24 -11.09
C ASN A 315 -1.47 20.41 -11.65
N GLY A 316 -0.40 20.09 -12.39
CA GLY A 316 0.50 21.09 -12.99
C GLY A 316 1.37 21.87 -12.00
N GLN A 317 1.51 21.41 -10.77
CA GLN A 317 2.39 21.97 -9.74
C GLN A 317 3.36 20.89 -9.23
N LEU A 318 4.63 21.26 -9.02
CA LEU A 318 5.57 20.39 -8.31
C LEU A 318 5.26 20.45 -6.81
N VAL A 319 4.82 19.33 -6.26
CA VAL A 319 4.37 19.17 -4.86
C VAL A 319 5.50 18.66 -3.97
N ALA A 320 6.36 17.79 -4.50
CA ALA A 320 7.47 17.22 -3.74
C ALA A 320 8.65 16.86 -4.66
N ALA A 321 9.85 16.83 -4.09
CA ALA A 321 11.06 16.33 -4.73
C ALA A 321 11.85 15.47 -3.74
N ALA A 322 12.33 14.31 -4.17
CA ALA A 322 13.10 13.41 -3.33
C ALA A 322 14.34 12.91 -4.06
N LYS A 323 15.50 13.02 -3.41
CA LYS A 323 16.74 12.37 -3.84
C LYS A 323 16.68 10.91 -3.44
N ARG A 324 16.85 10.01 -4.41
CA ARG A 324 16.86 8.56 -4.17
C ARG A 324 18.28 8.06 -4.00
N VAL A 325 18.51 7.26 -2.98
CA VAL A 325 19.82 6.66 -2.71
C VAL A 325 19.67 5.13 -2.78
N PRO A 326 20.48 4.42 -3.59
CA PRO A 326 20.47 2.96 -3.61
C PRO A 326 20.76 2.36 -2.25
N GLY A 327 20.25 1.14 -2.01
CA GLY A 327 20.51 0.40 -0.78
C GLY A 327 22.02 0.24 -0.58
N HIS A 328 22.52 0.70 0.56
CA HIS A 328 23.96 0.77 0.83
C HIS A 328 24.25 0.55 2.31
N VAL A 329 25.53 0.28 2.58
CA VAL A 329 26.11 0.33 3.92
C VAL A 329 27.28 1.33 3.92
N ILE A 330 27.55 1.91 5.09
CA ILE A 330 28.66 2.84 5.29
C ILE A 330 29.65 2.15 6.23
N GLY A 331 30.91 2.08 5.81
CA GLY A 331 31.98 1.52 6.61
C GLY A 331 32.23 2.35 7.86
N ASP A 332 32.43 1.66 8.99
CA ASP A 332 32.85 2.26 10.24
C ASP A 332 34.27 1.82 10.65
N GLY A 333 34.95 1.05 9.79
CA GLY A 333 36.29 0.53 10.03
C GLY A 333 36.37 -0.61 11.05
N LYS A 334 35.23 -1.12 11.54
CA LYS A 334 35.18 -2.15 12.60
C LYS A 334 34.35 -3.36 12.20
N HIS A 335 33.15 -3.15 11.69
CA HIS A 335 32.22 -4.22 11.36
C HIS A 335 32.41 -4.71 9.92
N SER A 336 32.19 -6.00 9.72
CA SER A 336 32.10 -6.60 8.39
C SER A 336 30.88 -6.08 7.62
N VAL A 337 30.87 -6.20 6.28
CA VAL A 337 29.68 -5.85 5.47
C VAL A 337 28.44 -6.62 5.95
N ALA A 338 28.59 -7.89 6.33
CA ALA A 338 27.52 -8.70 6.92
C ALA A 338 26.90 -8.05 8.15
N GLU A 339 27.74 -7.70 9.13
CA GLU A 339 27.31 -7.07 10.37
C GLU A 339 26.73 -5.66 10.13
N LEU A 340 27.31 -4.89 9.20
CA LEU A 340 26.75 -3.58 8.83
C LEU A 340 25.35 -3.71 8.23
N VAL A 341 25.09 -4.74 7.42
CA VAL A 341 23.74 -5.03 6.91
C VAL A 341 22.79 -5.37 8.06
N ASP A 342 23.21 -6.19 9.02
CA ASP A 342 22.40 -6.54 10.19
C ASP A 342 22.11 -5.32 11.07
N ILE A 343 23.09 -4.45 11.28
CA ILE A 343 22.94 -3.17 11.99
C ILE A 343 21.93 -2.28 11.25
N VAL A 344 22.07 -2.11 9.93
CA VAL A 344 21.12 -1.32 9.14
C VAL A 344 19.72 -1.92 9.21
N ASN A 345 19.58 -3.25 9.18
CA ASN A 345 18.31 -3.97 9.27
C ASN A 345 17.70 -4.00 10.68
N SER A 346 18.47 -3.67 11.72
CA SER A 346 17.98 -3.55 13.09
C SER A 346 17.11 -2.30 13.31
N ASP A 347 17.14 -1.35 12.37
CA ASP A 347 16.25 -0.18 12.39
C ASP A 347 14.78 -0.66 12.48
N PRO A 348 14.02 -0.25 13.51
CA PRO A 348 12.65 -0.69 13.71
C PRO A 348 11.72 -0.28 12.56
N ARG A 349 12.11 0.69 11.73
CA ARG A 349 11.40 1.11 10.52
C ARG A 349 11.59 0.17 9.33
N ARG A 350 12.53 -0.79 9.39
CA ARG A 350 12.77 -1.78 8.32
C ARG A 350 11.96 -3.07 8.53
N GLY A 351 11.14 -3.41 7.55
CA GLY A 351 10.27 -4.59 7.56
C GLY A 351 10.35 -5.40 6.27
N ILE A 352 9.51 -6.45 6.19
CA ILE A 352 9.42 -7.30 5.01
C ILE A 352 8.48 -6.63 3.99
N GLY A 353 8.95 -6.49 2.75
CA GLY A 353 8.16 -5.87 1.68
C GLY A 353 7.80 -4.41 1.99
N HIS A 354 6.50 -4.16 2.19
CA HIS A 354 5.94 -2.83 2.49
C HIS A 354 5.32 -2.72 3.89
N GLU A 355 5.56 -3.69 4.77
CA GLU A 355 5.08 -3.70 6.17
C GLU A 355 5.41 -2.40 6.92
N LYS A 356 6.64 -1.89 6.70
CA LYS A 356 7.18 -0.74 7.41
C LYS A 356 7.66 0.33 6.45
N VAL A 357 8.08 1.49 6.97
CA VAL A 357 8.51 2.64 6.18
C VAL A 357 9.71 2.34 5.29
N LEU A 358 10.62 1.46 5.72
CA LEU A 358 11.79 1.02 4.98
C LEU A 358 11.73 -0.49 4.71
N THR A 359 12.35 -0.93 3.62
CA THR A 359 12.46 -2.36 3.28
C THR A 359 13.83 -2.86 3.73
N ARG A 360 13.89 -4.09 4.25
CA ARG A 360 15.16 -4.73 4.66
C ARG A 360 16.10 -4.93 3.46
N LEU A 361 17.40 -4.85 3.73
CA LEU A 361 18.44 -5.24 2.79
C LEU A 361 18.59 -6.76 2.84
N GLU A 362 18.45 -7.41 1.68
CA GLU A 362 18.59 -8.86 1.57
C GLU A 362 19.87 -9.24 0.80
N TRP A 363 20.39 -10.42 1.13
CA TRP A 363 21.51 -11.04 0.42
C TRP A 363 21.02 -11.74 -0.85
N ASP A 364 20.60 -10.93 -1.82
CA ASP A 364 20.18 -11.37 -3.15
C ASP A 364 21.34 -11.37 -4.15
N VAL A 365 21.06 -11.82 -5.38
CA VAL A 365 22.05 -11.85 -6.47
C VAL A 365 22.66 -10.46 -6.74
N GLN A 366 21.91 -9.37 -6.54
CA GLN A 366 22.44 -8.03 -6.77
C GLN A 366 23.44 -7.61 -5.70
N ALA A 367 23.16 -7.94 -4.43
CA ALA A 367 24.10 -7.71 -3.33
C ALA A 367 25.41 -8.47 -3.57
N GLU A 368 25.32 -9.74 -3.96
CA GLU A 368 26.48 -10.59 -4.27
C GLU A 368 27.28 -10.08 -5.47
N ASP A 369 26.61 -9.65 -6.53
CA ASP A 369 27.27 -9.08 -7.70
C ASP A 369 27.97 -7.74 -7.38
N ALA A 370 27.38 -6.92 -6.51
CA ALA A 370 27.98 -5.66 -6.07
C ALA A 370 29.28 -5.90 -5.29
N LEU A 371 29.27 -6.88 -4.38
CA LEU A 371 30.47 -7.30 -3.65
C LEU A 371 31.58 -7.77 -4.59
N LYS A 372 31.26 -8.67 -5.52
CA LYS A 372 32.24 -9.20 -6.50
C LYS A 372 32.87 -8.09 -7.34
N LYS A 373 32.08 -7.11 -7.79
CA LYS A 373 32.59 -5.98 -8.58
C LYS A 373 33.49 -5.05 -7.77
N ALA A 374 33.21 -4.89 -6.48
CA ALA A 374 34.06 -4.13 -5.56
C ALA A 374 35.31 -4.91 -5.13
N GLY A 375 35.43 -6.20 -5.49
CA GLY A 375 36.50 -7.07 -5.00
C GLY A 375 36.39 -7.39 -3.51
N LEU A 376 35.18 -7.30 -2.95
CA LEU A 376 34.89 -7.48 -1.53
C LEU A 376 34.12 -8.79 -1.27
N SER A 377 34.18 -9.25 -0.03
CA SER A 377 33.35 -10.34 0.51
C SER A 377 32.42 -9.82 1.60
N ARG A 378 31.48 -10.66 2.05
CA ARG A 378 30.60 -10.32 3.19
C ARG A 378 31.39 -10.05 4.48
N ASP A 379 32.53 -10.72 4.64
CA ASP A 379 33.40 -10.59 5.82
C ASP A 379 34.39 -9.41 5.72
N SER A 380 34.38 -8.68 4.60
CA SER A 380 35.27 -7.53 4.41
C SER A 380 34.87 -6.38 5.32
N VAL A 381 35.85 -5.65 5.85
CA VAL A 381 35.63 -4.44 6.65
C VAL A 381 35.90 -3.22 5.78
N LEU A 382 34.87 -2.39 5.60
CA LEU A 382 34.96 -1.14 4.84
C LEU A 382 35.66 -0.06 5.66
N ALA A 383 36.45 0.80 5.00
CA ALA A 383 37.07 1.93 5.67
C ALA A 383 36.02 2.91 6.21
N THR A 384 36.35 3.65 7.26
CA THR A 384 35.43 4.61 7.86
C THR A 384 34.97 5.66 6.83
N GLY A 385 33.66 5.74 6.59
CA GLY A 385 33.05 6.66 5.61
C GLY A 385 33.00 6.13 4.17
N GLU A 386 33.56 4.96 3.90
CA GLU A 386 33.45 4.29 2.60
C GLU A 386 32.03 3.76 2.39
N ILE A 387 31.42 4.06 1.24
CA ILE A 387 30.04 3.66 0.93
C ILE A 387 30.06 2.49 -0.04
N LEU A 388 29.47 1.36 0.36
CA LEU A 388 29.23 0.22 -0.53
C LEU A 388 27.75 0.16 -0.90
N TYR A 389 27.45 0.44 -2.17
CA TYR A 389 26.10 0.27 -2.72
C TYR A 389 25.85 -1.20 -3.02
N LEU A 390 24.88 -1.78 -2.31
CA LEU A 390 24.42 -3.17 -2.50
C LEU A 390 23.37 -3.28 -3.61
N ARG A 391 22.92 -2.15 -4.17
CA ARG A 391 21.91 -2.07 -5.23
C ARG A 391 22.35 -1.13 -6.34
N LYS A 392 22.02 -1.47 -7.59
CA LYS A 392 22.33 -0.64 -8.77
C LYS A 392 21.35 0.53 -8.94
N THR A 393 20.09 0.29 -8.63
CA THR A 393 19.00 1.27 -8.78
C THR A 393 18.54 1.78 -7.42
N ALA A 394 18.17 3.04 -7.36
CA ALA A 394 17.68 3.69 -6.14
C ALA A 394 16.19 3.38 -5.86
N ASN A 395 15.87 2.09 -5.69
CA ASN A 395 14.51 1.63 -5.43
C ASN A 395 14.30 1.35 -3.94
N LEU A 396 13.26 1.96 -3.35
CA LEU A 396 12.91 1.77 -1.93
C LEU A 396 12.51 0.31 -1.63
N SER A 397 11.90 -0.39 -2.60
CA SER A 397 11.51 -1.80 -2.48
C SER A 397 12.69 -2.76 -2.36
N THR A 398 13.89 -2.33 -2.73
CA THR A 398 15.13 -3.10 -2.62
C THR A 398 16.05 -2.56 -1.53
N GLY A 399 15.47 -1.84 -0.54
CA GLY A 399 16.20 -1.31 0.62
C GLY A 399 16.89 0.04 0.42
N GLY A 400 16.63 0.73 -0.70
CA GLY A 400 17.06 2.11 -0.92
C GLY A 400 16.37 3.11 0.02
N THR A 401 16.96 4.29 0.16
CA THR A 401 16.46 5.39 1.00
C THR A 401 16.07 6.60 0.15
N ALA A 402 15.30 7.51 0.75
CA ALA A 402 14.88 8.75 0.10
C ALA A 402 15.10 9.94 1.03
N VAL A 403 15.65 11.03 0.48
CA VAL A 403 15.87 12.30 1.18
C VAL A 403 14.97 13.35 0.53
N ASP A 404 14.12 14.01 1.33
CA ASP A 404 13.31 15.12 0.85
C ASP A 404 14.21 16.33 0.51
N VAL A 405 14.04 16.86 -0.71
CA VAL A 405 14.79 18.00 -1.23
C VAL A 405 13.86 19.07 -1.82
N THR A 406 12.58 19.03 -1.45
CA THR A 406 11.53 19.87 -2.03
C THR A 406 11.79 21.36 -1.85
N ASP A 407 12.33 21.79 -0.70
CA ASP A 407 12.51 23.21 -0.41
C ASP A 407 13.81 23.80 -0.99
N ILE A 408 14.75 22.93 -1.40
CA ILE A 408 16.06 23.35 -1.94
C ILE A 408 16.11 23.28 -3.47
N ILE A 409 15.10 22.72 -4.13
CA ILE A 409 15.08 22.56 -5.60
C ILE A 409 15.18 23.91 -6.32
N HIS A 410 16.06 24.00 -7.32
CA HIS A 410 16.20 25.19 -8.13
C HIS A 410 14.94 25.44 -8.98
N PRO A 411 14.45 26.71 -9.11
CA PRO A 411 13.27 27.05 -9.89
C PRO A 411 13.29 26.58 -11.35
N ASP A 412 14.48 26.57 -11.98
CA ASP A 412 14.62 26.10 -13.36
C ASP A 412 14.30 24.60 -13.52
N ILE A 413 14.74 23.76 -12.58
CA ILE A 413 14.46 22.32 -12.61
C ILE A 413 12.97 22.08 -12.34
N LYS A 414 12.41 22.80 -11.36
CA LYS A 414 10.98 22.80 -11.07
C LYS A 414 10.13 23.14 -12.30
N ALA A 415 10.52 24.19 -13.05
CA ALA A 415 9.84 24.59 -14.26
C ALA A 415 9.90 23.50 -15.35
N MET A 416 11.04 22.82 -15.51
CA MET A 416 11.17 21.74 -16.49
C MET A 416 10.32 20.52 -16.13
N ALA A 417 10.26 20.13 -14.86
CA ALA A 417 9.39 19.04 -14.40
C ALA A 417 7.91 19.33 -14.69
N ILE A 418 7.44 20.54 -14.38
CA ILE A 418 6.07 20.97 -14.67
C ILE A 418 5.80 21.00 -16.17
N ARG A 419 6.75 21.47 -16.97
CA ARG A 419 6.63 21.52 -18.43
C ARG A 419 6.60 20.12 -19.04
N ALA A 420 7.37 19.18 -18.52
CA ALA A 420 7.37 17.77 -18.94
C ALA A 420 6.01 17.11 -18.68
N ALA A 421 5.45 17.30 -17.47
CA ALA A 421 4.12 16.81 -17.12
C ALA A 421 3.04 17.34 -18.09
N ARG A 422 3.07 18.64 -18.39
CA ARG A 422 2.15 19.28 -19.33
C ARG A 422 2.34 18.81 -20.77
N ALA A 423 3.57 18.56 -21.20
CA ALA A 423 3.88 18.07 -22.55
C ALA A 423 3.28 16.70 -22.81
N VAL A 424 3.37 15.79 -21.83
CA VAL A 424 2.75 14.45 -21.92
C VAL A 424 1.24 14.50 -21.66
N GLY A 425 0.78 15.45 -20.83
CA GLY A 425 -0.62 15.61 -20.48
C GLY A 425 -1.05 14.75 -19.28
N LEU A 426 -0.14 14.52 -18.32
CA LEU A 426 -0.43 13.81 -17.07
C LEU A 426 -0.88 14.78 -15.98
N ASP A 427 -1.92 14.39 -15.24
CA ASP A 427 -2.46 15.09 -14.07
C ASP A 427 -1.64 14.80 -12.79
N VAL A 428 -1.20 13.55 -12.64
CA VAL A 428 -0.30 13.08 -11.57
C VAL A 428 0.87 12.35 -12.22
N CYS A 429 2.10 12.80 -11.98
CA CYS A 429 3.27 12.11 -12.51
C CYS A 429 4.53 12.31 -11.67
N GLY A 430 5.43 11.33 -11.74
CA GLY A 430 6.79 11.45 -11.23
C GLY A 430 7.77 11.63 -12.38
N VAL A 431 8.48 12.75 -12.41
CA VAL A 431 9.55 13.04 -13.37
C VAL A 431 10.88 12.67 -12.71
N ASP A 432 11.66 11.81 -13.34
CA ASP A 432 13.01 11.47 -12.87
C ASP A 432 14.03 12.39 -13.52
N PHE A 433 14.79 13.08 -12.68
CA PHE A 433 15.75 14.09 -13.09
C PHE A 433 17.14 13.73 -12.53
N LEU A 434 18.13 13.64 -13.40
CA LEU A 434 19.53 13.42 -13.02
C LEU A 434 20.26 14.76 -12.92
N CYS A 435 20.92 15.00 -11.79
CA CYS A 435 21.86 16.12 -11.60
C CYS A 435 22.75 15.89 -10.37
N GLU A 436 23.92 16.52 -10.33
CA GLU A 436 24.81 16.45 -9.15
C GLU A 436 24.24 17.20 -7.94
N ASP A 437 23.64 18.38 -8.19
CA ASP A 437 23.05 19.25 -7.18
C ASP A 437 21.71 19.81 -7.67
N ILE A 438 20.63 19.43 -7.00
CA ILE A 438 19.26 19.85 -7.32
C ILE A 438 18.98 21.33 -6.98
N SER A 439 19.85 21.96 -6.18
CA SER A 439 19.75 23.37 -5.79
C SER A 439 20.32 24.33 -6.83
N GLN A 440 21.01 23.80 -7.84
CA GLN A 440 21.60 24.58 -8.91
C GLN A 440 20.79 24.48 -10.20
N SER A 441 20.93 25.48 -11.08
CA SER A 441 20.30 25.43 -12.41
C SER A 441 20.92 24.36 -13.29
N TYR A 442 20.06 23.57 -13.97
CA TYR A 442 20.50 22.60 -14.97
C TYR A 442 21.23 23.27 -16.16
N ARG A 443 21.05 24.57 -16.37
CA ARG A 443 21.68 25.32 -17.45
C ARG A 443 23.18 25.51 -17.24
N THR A 444 23.62 25.59 -15.98
CA THR A 444 25.01 25.84 -15.61
C THR A 444 25.72 24.59 -15.10
N HIS A 445 24.99 23.70 -14.42
CA HIS A 445 25.56 22.50 -13.78
C HIS A 445 25.18 21.20 -14.49
N GLY A 446 24.48 21.31 -15.63
CA GLY A 446 23.98 20.16 -16.36
C GLY A 446 22.84 19.44 -15.64
N GLY A 447 22.40 18.34 -16.23
CA GLY A 447 21.29 17.55 -15.75
C GLY A 447 20.20 17.40 -16.80
N GLY A 448 19.31 16.45 -16.58
CA GLY A 448 18.28 16.13 -17.55
C GLY A 448 17.20 15.20 -17.03
N ILE A 449 16.06 15.25 -17.70
CA ILE A 449 14.93 14.36 -17.49
C ILE A 449 15.26 13.01 -18.12
N CYS A 450 15.18 11.94 -17.33
CA CYS A 450 15.44 10.59 -17.78
C CYS A 450 14.17 9.84 -18.13
N GLU A 451 13.13 9.98 -17.31
CA GLU A 451 11.85 9.34 -17.53
C GLU A 451 10.73 10.12 -16.84
N ILE A 452 9.50 9.83 -17.24
CA ILE A 452 8.27 10.33 -16.62
C ILE A 452 7.35 9.14 -16.37
N ASN A 453 6.71 9.11 -15.22
CA ASN A 453 5.90 7.97 -14.78
C ASN A 453 4.48 8.43 -14.42
N ALA A 454 3.45 7.83 -15.03
CA ALA A 454 2.04 8.13 -14.77
C ALA A 454 1.49 7.58 -13.44
N ALA A 455 2.15 6.58 -12.84
CA ALA A 455 1.78 6.00 -11.56
C ALA A 455 2.91 6.15 -10.53
N PRO A 456 3.32 7.37 -10.16
CA PRO A 456 4.44 7.57 -9.24
C PRO A 456 4.16 6.98 -7.86
N GLY A 457 5.19 6.41 -7.23
CA GLY A 457 5.13 5.98 -5.84
C GLY A 457 5.18 7.16 -4.87
N PHE A 458 4.25 7.24 -3.92
CA PHE A 458 4.20 8.36 -2.96
C PHE A 458 5.02 8.11 -1.69
N ARG A 459 5.35 6.85 -1.38
CA ARG A 459 6.04 6.45 -0.13
C ARG A 459 7.26 7.32 0.18
N MET A 460 8.09 7.59 -0.83
CA MET A 460 9.30 8.40 -0.69
C MET A 460 9.06 9.88 -0.37
N HIS A 461 7.88 10.42 -0.68
CA HIS A 461 7.50 11.80 -0.40
C HIS A 461 6.71 11.93 0.90
N VAL A 462 5.81 10.97 1.16
CA VAL A 462 4.96 10.96 2.36
C VAL A 462 5.72 10.49 3.59
N GLN A 463 6.72 9.61 3.43
CA GLN A 463 7.55 9.09 4.51
C GLN A 463 9.01 8.96 4.04
N PRO A 464 9.71 10.08 3.82
CA PRO A 464 11.12 10.04 3.45
C PRO A 464 11.97 9.47 4.61
N SER A 465 13.13 8.90 4.28
CA SER A 465 14.09 8.41 5.27
C SER A 465 14.72 9.58 6.05
N GLU A 466 14.91 10.71 5.36
CA GLU A 466 15.44 11.97 5.88
C GLU A 466 14.68 13.16 5.29
N GLY A 467 14.52 14.24 6.07
CA GLY A 467 13.80 15.45 5.65
C GLY A 467 12.31 15.43 5.99
N THR A 468 11.54 16.30 5.34
CA THR A 468 10.15 16.61 5.74
C THR A 468 9.13 15.81 4.94
N PRO A 469 8.22 15.07 5.60
CA PRO A 469 7.04 14.47 4.95
C PRO A 469 6.21 15.48 4.14
N ARG A 470 5.79 15.10 2.94
CA ARG A 470 4.95 15.93 2.05
C ARG A 470 3.57 15.31 1.87
N ASP A 471 2.52 16.12 1.98
CA ASP A 471 1.13 15.69 1.78
C ASP A 471 0.77 15.55 0.28
N ALA A 472 1.39 14.58 -0.38
CA ALA A 472 1.11 14.22 -1.77
C ALA A 472 -0.35 13.75 -1.95
N GLY A 473 -0.87 13.02 -0.96
CA GLY A 473 -2.24 12.51 -0.98
C GLY A 473 -3.26 13.65 -1.00
N GLY A 474 -3.10 14.62 -0.09
CA GLY A 474 -3.96 15.80 -0.02
C GLY A 474 -4.01 16.59 -1.33
N ALA A 475 -2.85 16.80 -1.99
CA ALA A 475 -2.80 17.51 -3.26
C ALA A 475 -3.60 16.82 -4.38
N VAL A 476 -3.60 15.48 -4.44
CA VAL A 476 -4.43 14.74 -5.41
C VAL A 476 -5.91 14.81 -5.03
N ILE A 477 -6.24 14.71 -3.74
CA ILE A 477 -7.64 14.80 -3.29
C ILE A 477 -8.21 16.19 -3.56
N ASP A 478 -7.45 17.26 -3.32
CA ASP A 478 -7.87 18.63 -3.61
C ASP A 478 -8.01 18.89 -5.13
N MET A 479 -7.24 18.18 -5.96
CA MET A 479 -7.42 18.17 -7.42
C MET A 479 -8.73 17.48 -7.83
N LEU A 480 -9.05 16.32 -7.26
CA LEU A 480 -10.24 15.54 -7.60
C LEU A 480 -11.53 16.11 -7.00
N PHE A 481 -11.42 16.72 -5.81
CA PHE A 481 -12.50 17.30 -5.02
C PHE A 481 -12.06 18.66 -4.48
N PRO A 482 -12.11 19.72 -5.30
CA PRO A 482 -11.78 21.07 -4.86
C PRO A 482 -12.63 21.49 -3.64
N PRO A 483 -12.08 22.32 -2.72
CA PRO A 483 -12.81 22.77 -1.55
C PRO A 483 -14.19 23.36 -1.90
N GLY A 484 -15.23 22.87 -1.22
CA GLY A 484 -16.63 23.27 -1.45
C GLY A 484 -17.38 22.46 -2.51
N MET A 485 -16.71 21.56 -3.23
CA MET A 485 -17.37 20.63 -4.13
C MET A 485 -18.05 19.50 -3.33
N PRO A 486 -19.31 19.11 -3.65
CA PRO A 486 -19.92 17.94 -3.06
C PRO A 486 -19.12 16.67 -3.39
N THR A 487 -18.91 15.84 -2.37
CA THR A 487 -18.15 14.57 -2.48
C THR A 487 -19.06 13.35 -2.37
N SER A 488 -20.30 13.56 -1.94
CA SER A 488 -21.31 12.52 -1.79
C SER A 488 -22.69 13.06 -2.17
N ILE A 489 -23.61 12.13 -2.39
CA ILE A 489 -25.01 12.44 -2.68
C ILE A 489 -25.83 12.43 -1.37
N PRO A 490 -26.91 13.22 -1.27
CA PRO A 490 -27.86 13.09 -0.19
C PRO A 490 -28.32 11.63 -0.06
N THR A 491 -28.14 11.05 1.13
CA THR A 491 -28.41 9.64 1.38
C THR A 491 -29.31 9.50 2.60
N ALA A 492 -30.43 8.81 2.43
CA ALA A 492 -31.37 8.51 3.50
C ALA A 492 -31.47 7.00 3.71
N ALA A 493 -31.13 6.51 4.90
CA ALA A 493 -31.34 5.12 5.28
C ALA A 493 -32.65 4.97 6.07
N ILE A 494 -33.55 4.09 5.60
CA ILE A 494 -34.87 3.87 6.20
C ILE A 494 -34.93 2.47 6.77
N THR A 495 -35.14 2.40 8.09
CA THR A 495 -35.33 1.14 8.81
C THR A 495 -36.58 1.19 9.70
N GLY A 496 -37.02 0.02 10.17
CA GLY A 496 -38.23 -0.10 10.98
C GLY A 496 -38.90 -1.47 10.86
N THR A 497 -39.96 -1.67 11.65
CA THR A 497 -40.70 -2.94 11.64
C THR A 497 -41.73 -2.97 10.51
N ASN A 498 -42.60 -1.95 10.40
CA ASN A 498 -43.68 -1.87 9.42
C ASN A 498 -43.56 -0.61 8.54
N GLY A 499 -44.09 -0.65 7.32
CA GLY A 499 -44.21 0.53 6.44
C GLY A 499 -42.93 1.00 5.75
N LYS A 500 -41.75 0.39 6.02
CA LYS A 500 -40.45 0.75 5.42
C LYS A 500 -40.53 0.97 3.91
N THR A 501 -40.97 -0.03 3.16
CA THR A 501 -41.05 0.03 1.70
C THR A 501 -41.93 1.16 1.20
N THR A 502 -43.07 1.40 1.85
CA THR A 502 -43.94 2.54 1.53
C THR A 502 -43.22 3.85 1.78
N THR A 503 -42.58 4.03 2.95
CA THR A 503 -41.83 5.24 3.29
C THR A 503 -40.65 5.47 2.33
N SER A 504 -39.89 4.43 2.00
CA SER A 504 -38.77 4.52 1.06
C SER A 504 -39.22 4.92 -0.34
N ARG A 505 -40.32 4.34 -0.83
CA ARG A 505 -40.92 4.71 -2.12
C ARG A 505 -41.47 6.13 -2.12
N MET A 506 -42.12 6.55 -1.04
CA MET A 506 -42.63 7.92 -0.90
C MET A 506 -41.49 8.93 -0.94
N LEU A 507 -40.44 8.73 -0.14
CA LEU A 507 -39.28 9.62 -0.14
C LEU A 507 -38.59 9.65 -1.50
N ALA A 508 -38.39 8.48 -2.11
CA ALA A 508 -37.80 8.40 -3.45
C ALA A 508 -38.65 9.13 -4.49
N HIS A 509 -39.98 9.02 -4.41
CA HIS A 509 -40.90 9.74 -5.29
C HIS A 509 -40.82 11.27 -5.08
N ILE A 510 -40.79 11.74 -3.84
CA ILE A 510 -40.64 13.17 -3.52
C ILE A 510 -39.33 13.72 -4.10
N LEU A 511 -38.21 13.03 -3.88
CA LEU A 511 -36.90 13.44 -4.41
C LEU A 511 -36.89 13.45 -5.94
N LYS A 512 -37.52 12.47 -6.59
CA LYS A 512 -37.71 12.48 -8.05
C LYS A 512 -38.52 13.68 -8.53
N MET A 513 -39.62 14.02 -7.84
CA MET A 513 -40.43 15.20 -8.18
C MET A 513 -39.67 16.52 -7.95
N ALA A 514 -38.67 16.51 -7.06
CA ALA A 514 -37.73 17.62 -6.87
C ALA A 514 -36.62 17.69 -7.94
N GLY A 515 -36.62 16.78 -8.92
CA GLY A 515 -35.69 16.77 -10.05
C GLY A 515 -34.46 15.89 -9.89
N HIS A 516 -34.41 15.02 -8.86
CA HIS A 516 -33.30 14.11 -8.63
C HIS A 516 -33.40 12.80 -9.41
N THR A 517 -32.25 12.27 -9.83
CA THR A 517 -32.10 10.89 -10.27
C THR A 517 -31.89 10.01 -9.04
N VAL A 518 -32.98 9.41 -8.56
CA VAL A 518 -32.96 8.69 -7.28
C VAL A 518 -32.61 7.22 -7.47
N GLY A 519 -31.65 6.74 -6.69
CA GLY A 519 -31.43 5.31 -6.47
C GLY A 519 -32.18 4.84 -5.22
N LEU A 520 -33.00 3.82 -5.35
CA LEU A 520 -33.84 3.26 -4.28
C LEU A 520 -33.52 1.79 -4.08
N THR A 521 -33.27 1.38 -2.84
CA THR A 521 -33.32 -0.03 -2.45
C THR A 521 -34.62 -0.33 -1.71
N SER A 522 -35.19 -1.52 -1.91
CA SER A 522 -36.45 -1.91 -1.29
C SER A 522 -36.60 -3.44 -1.16
N THR A 523 -37.67 -3.88 -0.52
CA THR A 523 -37.98 -5.31 -0.31
C THR A 523 -38.20 -6.09 -1.63
N ASP A 524 -38.46 -5.44 -2.77
CA ASP A 524 -38.67 -6.13 -4.05
C ASP A 524 -37.68 -5.77 -5.16
N GLY A 525 -36.77 -4.82 -4.91
CA GLY A 525 -35.69 -4.56 -5.83
C GLY A 525 -34.89 -3.28 -5.59
N VAL A 526 -33.89 -3.11 -6.45
CA VAL A 526 -33.15 -1.86 -6.67
C VAL A 526 -33.74 -1.13 -7.86
N TYR A 527 -33.98 0.17 -7.70
CA TYR A 527 -34.52 1.04 -8.73
C TYR A 527 -33.57 2.21 -8.97
N ILE A 528 -33.32 2.55 -10.24
CA ILE A 528 -32.60 3.75 -10.64
C ILE A 528 -33.55 4.59 -11.48
N ASP A 529 -33.84 5.80 -11.01
CA ASP A 529 -34.84 6.68 -11.59
C ASP A 529 -36.21 5.97 -11.80
N GLY A 530 -36.62 5.16 -10.82
CA GLY A 530 -37.88 4.41 -10.87
C GLY A 530 -37.91 3.23 -11.84
N LYS A 531 -36.82 2.94 -12.56
CA LYS A 531 -36.69 1.71 -13.35
C LYS A 531 -36.08 0.61 -12.48
N LEU A 532 -36.75 -0.54 -12.43
CA LEU A 532 -36.23 -1.72 -11.73
C LEU A 532 -34.96 -2.20 -12.44
N THR A 533 -33.84 -2.21 -11.73
CA THR A 533 -32.54 -2.70 -12.24
C THR A 533 -32.21 -4.10 -11.74
N VAL A 534 -32.59 -4.41 -10.49
CA VAL A 534 -32.39 -5.74 -9.90
C VAL A 534 -33.62 -6.12 -9.07
N ALA A 535 -34.21 -7.28 -9.34
CA ALA A 535 -35.34 -7.80 -8.60
C ALA A 535 -34.90 -8.65 -7.39
N GLY A 536 -35.70 -8.64 -6.32
CA GLY A 536 -35.50 -9.46 -5.12
C GLY A 536 -35.45 -8.63 -3.82
N ASP A 537 -35.24 -9.29 -2.68
CA ASP A 537 -35.06 -8.58 -1.40
C ASP A 537 -33.71 -7.87 -1.38
N MET A 538 -33.75 -6.55 -1.56
CA MET A 538 -32.60 -5.67 -1.71
C MET A 538 -32.43 -4.75 -0.49
N THR A 539 -32.83 -5.20 0.70
CA THR A 539 -32.82 -4.38 1.93
C THR A 539 -31.52 -4.47 2.74
N GLY A 540 -30.39 -4.77 2.09
CA GLY A 540 -29.11 -5.03 2.73
C GLY A 540 -27.93 -4.28 2.09
N PRO A 541 -26.72 -4.39 2.69
CA PRO A 541 -25.58 -3.57 2.27
C PRO A 541 -25.12 -3.74 0.83
N VAL A 542 -25.29 -4.94 0.27
CA VAL A 542 -24.95 -5.23 -1.13
C VAL A 542 -25.74 -4.32 -2.08
N ALA A 543 -27.05 -4.19 -1.87
CA ALA A 543 -27.91 -3.35 -2.71
C ALA A 543 -27.66 -1.86 -2.48
N ALA A 544 -27.41 -1.45 -1.24
CA ALA A 544 -27.02 -0.07 -0.94
C ALA A 544 -25.75 0.34 -1.70
N THR A 545 -24.75 -0.55 -1.72
CA THR A 545 -23.53 -0.35 -2.51
C THR A 545 -23.80 -0.29 -4.02
N MET A 546 -24.81 -0.99 -4.56
CA MET A 546 -25.19 -0.83 -5.97
C MET A 546 -25.64 0.59 -6.27
N VAL A 547 -26.51 1.16 -5.42
CA VAL A 547 -27.02 2.52 -5.56
C VAL A 547 -25.90 3.56 -5.40
N LEU A 548 -25.08 3.44 -4.36
CA LEU A 548 -24.01 4.41 -4.05
C LEU A 548 -22.88 4.41 -5.10
N ARG A 549 -22.75 3.34 -5.88
CA ARG A 549 -21.79 3.20 -6.98
C ARG A 549 -22.34 3.61 -8.34
N ASP A 550 -23.63 3.85 -8.47
CA ASP A 550 -24.22 4.24 -9.76
C ASP A 550 -23.89 5.72 -10.07
N PRO A 551 -23.15 6.01 -11.16
CA PRO A 551 -22.72 7.37 -11.50
C PRO A 551 -23.86 8.28 -11.96
N THR A 552 -25.04 7.73 -12.23
CA THR A 552 -26.22 8.51 -12.63
C THR A 552 -27.03 9.00 -11.44
N VAL A 553 -26.88 8.34 -10.28
CA VAL A 553 -27.65 8.66 -9.07
C VAL A 553 -27.14 9.93 -8.42
N ASP A 554 -28.05 10.83 -8.08
CA ASP A 554 -27.74 12.04 -7.34
C ASP A 554 -28.48 12.24 -6.01
N ALA A 555 -29.34 11.28 -5.65
CA ALA A 555 -29.86 11.08 -4.30
C ALA A 555 -30.14 9.60 -4.04
N ALA A 556 -29.85 9.10 -2.84
CA ALA A 556 -30.01 7.70 -2.46
C ALA A 556 -31.05 7.52 -1.35
N VAL A 557 -31.97 6.57 -1.54
CA VAL A 557 -32.93 6.12 -0.52
C VAL A 557 -32.72 4.64 -0.29
N LEU A 558 -32.18 4.29 0.86
CA LEU A 558 -31.72 2.95 1.18
C LEU A 558 -32.67 2.32 2.20
N GLU A 559 -33.56 1.42 1.76
CA GLU A 559 -34.30 0.57 2.69
C GLU A 559 -33.35 -0.44 3.34
N THR A 560 -33.30 -0.45 4.66
CA THR A 560 -32.41 -1.31 5.45
C THR A 560 -33.22 -2.15 6.43
N ALA A 561 -33.28 -3.46 6.19
CA ALA A 561 -34.02 -4.36 7.08
C ALA A 561 -33.28 -4.61 8.39
N ARG A 562 -34.04 -4.79 9.48
CA ARG A 562 -33.52 -5.17 10.80
C ARG A 562 -32.62 -6.41 10.75
N GLY A 563 -33.03 -7.42 9.98
CA GLY A 563 -32.24 -8.64 9.81
C GLY A 563 -30.89 -8.38 9.12
N GLY A 564 -30.86 -7.50 8.12
CA GLY A 564 -29.64 -7.04 7.47
C GLY A 564 -28.71 -6.30 8.42
N LEU A 565 -29.24 -5.35 9.20
CA LEU A 565 -28.49 -4.62 10.23
C LEU A 565 -27.85 -5.56 11.26
N LEU A 566 -28.60 -6.54 11.75
CA LEU A 566 -28.13 -7.46 12.78
C LEU A 566 -27.11 -8.50 12.28
N LYS A 567 -27.08 -8.81 10.97
CA LYS A 567 -26.18 -9.82 10.40
C LYS A 567 -24.99 -9.24 9.63
N ARG A 568 -25.14 -8.04 9.08
CA ARG A 568 -24.18 -7.42 8.14
C ARG A 568 -23.86 -5.97 8.46
N GLY A 569 -24.58 -5.32 9.38
CA GLY A 569 -24.41 -3.90 9.67
C GLY A 569 -25.04 -2.99 8.60
N MET A 570 -24.73 -1.71 8.68
CA MET A 570 -25.08 -0.68 7.69
C MET A 570 -24.05 -0.61 6.56
N ALA A 571 -24.49 -0.12 5.39
CA ALA A 571 -23.63 0.11 4.23
C ALA A 571 -22.92 1.47 4.24
N VAL A 572 -23.48 2.42 4.99
CA VAL A 572 -23.09 3.83 5.13
C VAL A 572 -23.10 4.23 6.58
#